data_AF-A0A679JJL6-F1
#
_entry.id   AF-A0A679JJL6-F1
#
_cell.length_a   1.000
_cell.length_b   1.000
_cell.length_c   1.000
_cell.angle_alpha   90.00
_cell.angle_beta   90.00
_cell.angle_gamma   90.00
#
_symmetry.space_group_name_H-M   'P 1'
#
loop_
_entity.id
_entity.type
_entity.pdbx_description
1 polymer ?
#
loop_
_entity_poly.entity_id
_entity_poly.type
_entity_poly.pdbx_seq_one_letter_code
_entity_poly.pdbx_strand_id
1 'polypeptide(L)'
;MRRMGGELKQGDTVILDNLNVHKVAGIREAIEAAGARIRYLPAYSPDFNPIEQAFAKLNALLRAAAPRTSPDLRNEIRKAFARFTPQKCRNYLAAAGYDHDVAVAT
;
A
#
# COMPACT_ATOMS: atom_id res chain seq x y z
N MET A 1 5.29 -14.05 15.57
CA MET A 1 4.93 -13.49 14.23
C MET A 1 3.85 -12.43 14.45
N ARG A 2 4.18 -11.14 14.39
CA ARG A 2 3.23 -10.04 14.71
C ARG A 2 2.56 -9.60 13.41
N ARG A 3 1.25 -9.87 13.26
CA ARG A 3 0.45 -9.38 12.11
C ARG A 3 0.51 -7.86 12.07
N MET A 4 0.90 -7.30 10.92
CA MET A 4 0.84 -5.87 10.60
C MET A 4 -0.24 -5.71 9.53
N GLY A 5 -1.35 -5.04 9.86
CA GLY A 5 -2.51 -4.85 8.97
C GLY A 5 -3.74 -5.64 9.44
N GLY A 6 -4.90 -4.99 9.41
CA GLY A 6 -6.18 -5.63 9.73
C GLY A 6 -6.51 -6.79 8.76
N GLU A 7 -7.42 -7.66 9.18
CA GLU A 7 -7.91 -8.73 8.31
C GLU A 7 -8.68 -8.15 7.12
N LEU A 8 -8.48 -8.74 5.93
CA LEU A 8 -9.28 -8.42 4.74
C LEU A 8 -10.75 -8.71 5.03
N LYS A 9 -11.63 -7.83 4.57
CA LYS A 9 -13.07 -7.95 4.71
C LYS A 9 -13.71 -8.24 3.37
N GLN A 10 -14.90 -8.83 3.43
CA GLN A 10 -15.74 -9.00 2.26
C GLN A 10 -15.94 -7.64 1.55
N GLY A 11 -15.71 -7.61 0.23
CA GLY A 11 -15.86 -6.41 -0.59
C GLY A 11 -14.59 -5.59 -0.77
N ASP A 12 -13.56 -5.77 0.09
CA ASP A 12 -12.27 -5.10 -0.05
C ASP A 12 -11.65 -5.39 -1.42
N THR A 13 -10.88 -4.43 -1.94
CA THR A 13 -10.11 -4.60 -3.18
C THR A 13 -8.62 -4.48 -2.88
N VAL A 14 -7.87 -5.52 -3.20
CA VAL A 14 -6.41 -5.56 -3.14
C VAL A 14 -5.86 -5.22 -4.52
N ILE A 15 -5.15 -4.09 -4.62
CA ILE A 15 -4.46 -3.67 -5.86
C ILE A 15 -3.00 -4.09 -5.75
N LEU A 16 -2.51 -4.88 -6.71
CA LEU A 16 -1.12 -5.34 -6.77
C LEU A 16 -0.49 -4.94 -8.11
N ASP A 17 0.80 -4.62 -8.06
CA ASP A 17 1.60 -4.48 -9.27
C ASP A 17 1.68 -5.82 -10.04
N ASN A 18 1.89 -5.74 -11.36
CA ASN A 18 1.90 -6.88 -12.28
C ASN A 18 3.17 -7.77 -12.22
N LEU A 19 4.14 -7.48 -11.34
CA LEU A 19 5.35 -8.30 -11.16
C LEU A 19 5.01 -9.78 -10.89
N ASN A 20 5.78 -10.70 -11.49
CA ASN A 20 5.58 -12.15 -11.34
C ASN A 20 5.65 -12.62 -9.88
N VAL A 21 6.42 -11.94 -9.02
CA VAL A 21 6.48 -12.25 -7.58
C VAL A 21 5.16 -12.03 -6.84
N HIS A 22 4.22 -11.25 -7.41
CA HIS A 22 2.88 -11.05 -6.86
C HIS A 22 1.85 -12.06 -7.38
N LYS A 23 2.26 -12.99 -8.24
CA LYS A 23 1.40 -14.02 -8.86
C LYS A 23 1.75 -15.43 -8.38
N VAL A 24 2.40 -15.54 -7.22
CA VAL A 24 2.71 -16.85 -6.63
C VAL A 24 1.44 -17.56 -6.18
N ALA A 25 1.47 -18.89 -6.23
CA ALA A 25 0.33 -19.73 -5.85
C ALA A 25 -0.13 -19.42 -4.41
N GLY A 26 -1.44 -19.32 -4.21
CA GLY A 26 -2.06 -19.11 -2.90
C GLY A 26 -2.41 -17.65 -2.57
N ILE A 27 -1.83 -16.64 -3.25
CA ILE A 27 -2.16 -15.24 -2.96
C ILE A 27 -3.61 -14.92 -3.34
N ARG A 28 -4.00 -15.29 -4.57
CA ARG A 28 -5.35 -15.01 -5.07
C ARG A 28 -6.39 -15.75 -4.23
N GLU A 29 -6.13 -17.03 -3.97
CA GLU A 29 -7.00 -17.91 -3.20
C GLU A 29 -7.20 -17.38 -1.79
N ALA A 30 -6.13 -16.91 -1.12
CA ALA A 30 -6.22 -16.34 0.21
C ALA A 30 -7.04 -15.03 0.27
N ILE A 31 -6.93 -14.18 -0.76
CA ILE A 31 -7.69 -12.92 -0.85
C ILE A 31 -9.16 -13.22 -1.14
N GLU A 32 -9.45 -14.09 -2.10
CA GLU A 32 -10.82 -14.45 -2.50
C GLU A 32 -11.53 -15.24 -1.38
N ALA A 33 -10.81 -16.05 -0.59
CA ALA A 33 -11.35 -16.74 0.59
C ALA A 33 -11.86 -15.77 1.69
N ALA A 34 -11.33 -14.54 1.75
CA ALA A 34 -11.83 -13.49 2.63
C ALA A 34 -13.05 -12.74 2.06
N GLY A 35 -13.52 -13.10 0.85
CA GLY A 35 -14.56 -12.38 0.12
C GLY A 35 -14.08 -11.06 -0.49
N ALA A 36 -12.76 -10.85 -0.56
CA ALA A 36 -12.14 -9.69 -1.18
C ALA A 36 -11.83 -9.94 -2.66
N ARG A 37 -11.54 -8.88 -3.40
CA ARG A 37 -11.20 -8.90 -4.84
C ARG A 37 -9.75 -8.54 -5.03
N ILE A 38 -9.07 -9.19 -5.96
CA ILE A 38 -7.71 -8.83 -6.37
C ILE A 38 -7.71 -8.18 -7.76
N ARG A 39 -6.97 -7.07 -7.92
CA ARG A 39 -6.75 -6.37 -9.19
C ARG A 39 -5.25 -6.21 -9.43
N TYR A 40 -4.77 -6.76 -10.54
CA TYR A 40 -3.41 -6.51 -11.01
C TYR A 40 -3.38 -5.29 -11.91
N LEU A 41 -2.37 -4.45 -11.75
CA LEU A 41 -2.16 -3.31 -12.64
C LEU A 41 -1.78 -3.77 -14.06
N PRO A 42 -2.10 -2.99 -15.11
CA PRO A 42 -1.50 -3.21 -16.42
C PRO A 42 0.02 -3.04 -16.36
N ALA A 43 0.73 -3.70 -17.29
CA ALA A 43 2.19 -3.57 -17.35
C ALA A 43 2.62 -2.11 -17.53
N TYR A 44 3.68 -1.70 -16.82
CA TYR A 44 4.25 -0.35 -16.88
C TYR A 44 3.24 0.77 -16.63
N SER A 45 2.28 0.55 -15.72
CA SER A 45 1.26 1.55 -15.34
C SER A 45 1.47 2.07 -13.91
N PRO A 46 2.60 2.72 -13.62
CA PRO A 46 2.90 3.25 -12.27
C PRO A 46 1.90 4.33 -11.84
N ASP A 47 1.28 5.04 -12.79
CA ASP A 47 0.28 6.08 -12.50
C ASP A 47 -0.98 5.52 -11.83
N PHE A 48 -1.27 4.23 -12.03
CA PHE A 48 -2.37 3.52 -11.36
C PHE A 48 -1.92 2.83 -10.07
N ASN A 49 -0.67 3.00 -9.63
CA ASN A 49 -0.19 2.40 -8.40
C ASN A 49 -0.22 3.42 -7.25
N PRO A 50 -1.21 3.37 -6.34
CA PRO A 50 -1.37 4.38 -5.29
C PRO A 50 -0.21 4.39 -4.28
N ILE A 51 0.60 3.33 -4.23
CA ILE A 51 1.75 3.25 -3.32
C ILE A 51 2.92 4.13 -3.76
N GLU A 52 3.00 4.53 -5.04
CA GLU A 52 4.13 5.32 -5.57
C GLU A 52 4.26 6.67 -4.86
N GLN A 53 3.14 7.39 -4.69
CA GLN A 53 3.13 8.67 -3.98
C GLN A 53 3.40 8.49 -2.47
N ALA A 54 2.97 7.37 -1.90
CA ALA A 54 3.26 7.04 -0.51
C ALA A 54 4.77 6.76 -0.32
N PHE A 55 5.40 6.00 -1.21
CA PHE A 55 6.83 5.75 -1.20
C PHE A 55 7.65 7.01 -1.49
N ALA A 56 7.21 7.88 -2.41
CA ALA A 56 7.85 9.17 -2.65
C ALA A 56 7.92 10.00 -1.36
N LYS A 57 6.81 10.08 -0.60
CA LYS A 57 6.79 10.75 0.71
C LYS A 57 7.68 10.04 1.73
N LEU A 58 7.61 8.72 1.84
CA LEU A 58 8.47 7.96 2.77
C LEU A 58 9.95 8.21 2.47
N ASN A 59 10.35 8.11 1.20
CA ASN A 59 11.71 8.35 0.77
C ASN A 59 12.17 9.78 1.05
N ALA A 60 11.32 10.80 0.86
CA ALA A 60 11.63 12.17 1.23
C ALA A 60 11.90 12.32 2.74
N LEU A 61 11.09 11.67 3.58
CA LEU A 61 11.28 11.67 5.04
C LEU A 61 12.58 11.00 5.45
N LEU A 62 12.89 9.84 4.85
CA LEU A 62 14.12 9.10 5.15
C LEU A 62 15.38 9.83 4.66
N ARG A 63 15.32 10.49 3.50
CA ARG A 63 16.43 11.32 3.00
C ARG A 63 16.70 12.50 3.94
N ALA A 64 15.64 13.13 4.47
CA ALA A 64 15.78 14.21 5.44
C ALA A 64 16.37 13.73 6.78
N ALA A 65 16.02 12.52 7.24
CA ALA A 65 16.55 11.94 8.47
C ALA A 65 17.98 11.38 8.34
N ALA A 66 18.40 11.03 7.12
CA ALA A 66 19.75 10.56 6.78
C ALA A 66 20.34 9.47 7.70
N PRO A 67 19.59 8.38 8.03
CA PRO A 67 20.08 7.33 8.92
C PRO A 67 21.32 6.64 8.34
N ARG A 68 22.30 6.32 9.20
CA ARG A 68 23.58 5.71 8.79
C ARG A 68 23.73 4.24 9.17
N THR A 69 22.75 3.70 9.89
CA THR A 69 22.73 2.30 10.30
C THR A 69 21.37 1.67 10.01
N SER A 70 21.34 0.34 9.85
CA SER A 70 20.07 -0.38 9.66
C SER A 70 19.11 -0.25 10.86
N PRO A 71 19.58 -0.29 12.13
CA PRO A 71 18.71 0.02 13.28
C PRO A 71 18.07 1.41 13.20
N ASP A 72 18.85 2.44 12.88
CA ASP A 72 18.33 3.80 12.77
C ASP A 72 17.32 3.93 11.62
N LEU A 73 17.63 3.34 10.46
CA LEU A 73 16.71 3.31 9.33
C LEU A 73 15.36 2.69 9.70
N ARG A 74 15.36 1.55 10.42
CA ARG A 74 14.11 0.92 10.89
C ARG A 74 13.34 1.82 11.85
N ASN A 75 14.04 2.54 12.72
CA ASN A 75 13.43 3.49 13.64
C ASN A 75 12.80 4.68 12.88
N GLU A 76 13.52 5.23 11.91
CA GLU A 76 13.03 6.34 11.07
C GLU A 76 11.85 5.93 10.19
N ILE A 77 11.84 4.71 9.64
CA ILE A 77 10.68 4.17 8.93
C ILE A 77 9.45 4.15 9.85
N ARG A 78 9.61 3.67 11.10
CA ARG A 78 8.51 3.63 12.08
C ARG A 78 7.97 5.04 12.39
N LYS A 79 8.86 6.01 12.61
CA LYS A 79 8.49 7.42 12.83
C LYS A 79 7.81 8.03 11.60
N ALA A 80 8.30 7.72 10.39
CA ALA A 80 7.75 8.22 9.15
C ALA A 80 6.31 7.73 8.93
N PHE A 81 5.99 6.49 9.27
CA PHE A 81 4.62 5.97 9.18
C PHE A 81 3.61 6.73 10.06
N ALA A 82 4.04 7.27 11.21
CA ALA A 82 3.18 8.13 12.03
C ALA A 82 2.76 9.44 11.32
N ARG A 83 3.41 9.80 10.20
CA ARG A 83 3.09 10.98 9.39
C ARG A 83 2.08 10.70 8.27
N PHE A 84 1.58 9.46 8.13
CA PHE A 84 0.56 9.09 7.16
C PHE A 84 -0.82 9.13 7.81
N THR A 85 -1.68 10.04 7.33
CA THR A 85 -3.05 10.16 7.82
C THR A 85 -4.02 9.44 6.88
N PRO A 86 -5.18 8.97 7.36
CA PRO A 86 -6.20 8.37 6.50
C PRO A 86 -6.60 9.28 5.33
N GLN A 87 -6.73 10.58 5.56
CA GLN A 87 -7.04 11.53 4.49
C GLN A 87 -5.94 11.59 3.43
N LYS A 88 -4.65 11.56 3.83
CA LYS A 88 -3.57 11.57 2.86
C LYS A 88 -3.54 10.28 2.04
N CYS A 89 -3.82 9.13 2.66
CA CYS A 89 -3.95 7.85 1.96
C CYS A 89 -5.11 7.86 0.95
N ARG A 90 -6.27 8.42 1.32
CA ARG A 90 -7.39 8.63 0.38
C ARG A 90 -6.99 9.50 -0.81
N ASN A 91 -6.22 10.56 -0.58
CA ASN A 91 -5.75 11.40 -1.67
C ASN A 91 -4.80 10.66 -2.62
N TYR A 92 -3.98 9.71 -2.13
CA TYR A 92 -3.14 8.87 -2.99
C TYR A 92 -3.96 7.92 -3.87
N LEU A 93 -5.01 7.32 -3.30
CA LEU A 93 -5.96 6.49 -4.04
C LEU A 93 -6.67 7.29 -5.12
N ALA A 94 -7.22 8.46 -4.77
CA ALA A 94 -7.88 9.35 -5.72
C ALA A 94 -6.96 9.79 -6.84
N ALA A 95 -5.71 10.16 -6.52
CA ALA A 95 -4.73 10.58 -7.52
C ALA A 95 -4.28 9.43 -8.45
N ALA A 96 -4.50 8.17 -8.08
CA ALA A 96 -4.29 6.99 -8.93
C ALA A 96 -5.58 6.52 -9.65
N GLY A 97 -6.68 7.28 -9.56
CA GLY A 97 -7.95 6.98 -10.24
C GLY A 97 -8.94 6.12 -9.47
N TYR A 98 -8.78 5.98 -8.14
CA TYR A 98 -9.65 5.16 -7.28
C TYR A 98 -10.59 5.98 -6.39
N ASP A 99 -10.94 7.20 -6.79
CA ASP A 99 -11.81 8.11 -6.05
C ASP A 99 -13.25 7.58 -5.86
N HIS A 100 -13.72 6.69 -6.74
CA HIS A 100 -15.02 6.05 -6.64
C HIS A 100 -15.02 4.68 -5.90
N ASP A 101 -13.85 4.10 -5.65
CA ASP A 101 -13.68 2.80 -4.99
C ASP A 101 -13.41 2.92 -3.48
N VAL A 102 -13.29 4.15 -2.97
CA VAL A 102 -13.25 4.40 -1.53
C VAL A 102 -14.68 4.28 -1.02
N ALA A 103 -15.09 3.07 -0.63
CA ALA A 103 -16.26 2.90 0.20
C ALA A 103 -16.12 3.89 1.37
N VAL A 104 -17.01 4.87 1.40
CA VAL A 104 -17.06 5.90 2.43
C VAL A 104 -17.22 5.16 3.73
N ALA A 105 -16.14 5.06 4.49
CA ALA A 105 -16.18 4.66 5.89
C ALA A 105 -16.85 5.80 6.65
N THR A 106 -18.18 5.86 6.54
CA THR A 106 -19.08 6.46 7.54
C THR A 106 -19.23 5.50 8.71
#